data_AF-A0A6G6AUN1-F1
#
_entry.id   AF-A0A6G6AUN1-F1
#
_cell.length_a   1.000
_cell.length_b   1.000
_cell.length_c   1.000
_cell.angle_alpha   90.00
_cell.angle_beta   90.00
_cell.angle_gamma   90.00
#
_symmetry.space_group_name_H-M   'P 1'
#
loop_
_entity.id
_entity.type
_entity.pdbx_description
1 polymer ?
#
loop_
_entity_poly.entity_id
_entity_poly.type
_entity_poly.pdbx_seq_one_letter_code
_entity_poly.pdbx_strand_id
1 'polypeptide(L)'
;MDIKIKKINFEGNILKVIKATVTEMRGINNHQKYDFDLYQIEARSPMSTREITLTVDFIEKKVSGDIIAFGDWYDLDIESVNEILKQLKKEGQTLRTINFI
;
A
#
# COMPACT_ATOMS: atom_id res chain seq x y z
N MET A 1 0.02 10.21 -7.87
CA MET A 1 -0.86 9.73 -8.95
C MET A 1 -2.07 9.04 -8.33
N ASP A 2 -3.29 9.34 -8.76
CA ASP A 2 -4.47 8.59 -8.30
C ASP A 2 -4.50 7.20 -8.92
N ILE A 3 -4.86 6.19 -8.11
CA ILE A 3 -5.07 4.81 -8.59
C ILE A 3 -6.57 4.48 -8.56
N LYS A 4 -7.03 3.72 -9.56
CA LYS A 4 -8.45 3.47 -9.84
C LYS A 4 -8.98 2.18 -9.21
N ILE A 5 -8.44 1.79 -8.07
CA ILE A 5 -8.92 0.62 -7.33
C ILE A 5 -10.21 0.98 -6.57
N LYS A 6 -11.24 0.14 -6.69
CA LYS A 6 -12.56 0.40 -6.09
C LYS A 6 -12.78 -0.34 -4.77
N LYS A 7 -12.11 -1.47 -4.61
CA LYS A 7 -12.23 -2.36 -3.45
C LYS A 7 -10.88 -3.02 -3.20
N ILE A 8 -10.57 -3.30 -1.95
CA ILE A 8 -9.40 -4.12 -1.59
C ILE A 8 -9.88 -5.30 -0.74
N ASN A 9 -9.24 -6.44 -0.95
CA ASN A 9 -9.28 -7.54 0.00
C ASN A 9 -8.26 -7.24 1.10
N PHE A 10 -8.71 -7.38 2.35
CA PHE A 10 -7.90 -7.14 3.53
C PHE A 10 -8.35 -8.09 4.63
N GLU A 11 -7.48 -9.02 5.03
CA GLU A 11 -7.71 -9.99 6.11
C GLU A 11 -9.04 -10.76 5.92
N GLY A 12 -9.32 -11.19 4.69
CA GLY A 12 -10.55 -11.90 4.34
C GLY A 12 -11.81 -11.01 4.25
N ASN A 13 -11.68 -9.69 4.43
CA ASN A 13 -12.77 -8.73 4.29
C ASN A 13 -12.64 -7.91 3.00
N ILE A 14 -13.77 -7.43 2.49
CA ILE A 14 -13.81 -6.52 1.35
C ILE A 14 -14.01 -5.09 1.87
N LEU A 15 -13.03 -4.23 1.68
CA LEU A 15 -13.13 -2.81 1.99
C LEU A 15 -13.47 -2.02 0.73
N LYS A 16 -14.38 -1.05 0.83
CA LYS A 16 -14.67 -0.11 -0.25
C LYS A 16 -13.62 1.00 -0.23
N VAL A 17 -12.88 1.17 -1.32
CA VAL A 17 -11.90 2.25 -1.46
C VAL A 17 -12.64 3.57 -1.66
N ILE A 18 -12.26 4.58 -0.88
CA ILE A 18 -12.74 5.95 -0.97
C ILE A 18 -11.77 6.75 -1.83
N LYS A 19 -10.48 6.66 -1.50
CA LYS A 19 -9.39 7.34 -2.18
C LYS A 19 -8.17 6.45 -2.17
N ALA A 20 -7.41 6.49 -3.25
CA ALA A 20 -6.15 5.78 -3.30
C ALA A 20 -5.16 6.53 -4.20
N THR A 21 -3.95 6.72 -3.69
CA THR A 21 -2.87 7.42 -4.37
C THR A 21 -1.57 6.65 -4.27
N VAL A 22 -0.72 6.78 -5.28
CA VAL A 22 0.65 6.30 -5.27
C VAL A 22 1.62 7.43 -5.57
N THR A 23 2.75 7.45 -4.86
CA THR A 23 3.83 8.42 -5.03
C THR A 23 5.15 7.70 -5.21
N GLU A 24 5.87 8.01 -6.29
CA GLU A 24 7.27 7.59 -6.44
C GLU A 24 8.14 8.45 -5.54
N MET A 25 8.95 7.83 -4.70
CA MET A 25 9.90 8.52 -3.83
C MET A 25 11.29 7.96 -4.10
N ARG A 26 12.08 8.73 -4.86
CA ARG A 26 13.45 8.37 -5.23
C ARG A 26 14.39 9.54 -5.00
N GLY A 27 15.58 9.26 -4.48
CA GLY A 27 16.59 10.29 -4.24
C GLY A 27 17.78 9.81 -3.43
N ILE A 28 18.51 10.77 -2.89
CA ILE A 28 19.66 10.56 -2.00
C ILE A 28 19.47 11.46 -0.80
N ASN A 29 19.50 10.88 0.40
CA ASN A 29 19.49 11.61 1.67
C ASN A 29 20.68 11.13 2.50
N ASN A 30 21.53 12.05 2.98
CA ASN A 30 22.72 11.72 3.78
C ASN A 30 23.59 10.60 3.19
N HIS A 31 23.87 10.66 1.88
CA HIS A 31 24.61 9.64 1.12
C HIS A 31 23.93 8.26 1.00
N GLN A 32 22.72 8.11 1.51
CA GLN A 32 21.91 6.90 1.34
C GLN A 32 20.91 7.12 0.20
N LYS A 33 20.94 6.21 -0.77
CA LYS A 33 19.95 6.18 -1.85
C LYS A 33 18.65 5.61 -1.29
N TYR A 34 17.53 6.19 -1.69
CA TYR A 34 16.22 5.60 -1.47
C TYR A 34 15.48 5.52 -2.81
N ASP A 35 14.73 4.45 -3.00
CA ASP A 35 13.89 4.24 -4.17
C ASP A 35 12.70 3.37 -3.75
N PHE A 36 11.58 4.02 -3.44
CA PHE A 36 10.37 3.33 -3.02
C PHE A 36 9.11 3.93 -3.64
N ASP A 37 8.09 3.09 -3.80
CA ASP A 37 6.72 3.55 -4.09
C ASP A 37 5.92 3.55 -2.79
N LEU A 38 5.23 4.66 -2.52
CA LEU A 38 4.33 4.81 -1.38
C LEU A 38 2.88 4.79 -1.87
N TYR A 39 2.14 3.76 -1.50
CA TYR A 39 0.71 3.64 -1.76
C TYR A 39 -0.06 4.05 -0.51
N GLN A 40 -1.04 4.94 -0.66
CA GLN A 40 -1.89 5.39 0.42
C GLN A 40 -3.34 5.16 0.00
N ILE A 41 -4.07 4.36 0.78
CA ILE A 41 -5.40 3.86 0.46
C ILE A 41 -6.31 4.14 1.65
N GLU A 42 -7.28 5.03 1.45
CA GLU A 42 -8.38 5.22 2.37
C GLU A 42 -9.52 4.28 1.96
N ALA A 43 -9.90 3.37 2.86
CA ALA A 43 -10.94 2.39 2.61
C ALA A 43 -11.86 2.22 3.81
N ARG A 44 -13.13 1.92 3.56
CA ARG A 44 -14.14 1.74 4.59
C ARG A 44 -14.77 0.36 4.56
N SER A 45 -14.96 -0.20 5.75
CA SER A 45 -15.95 -1.26 6.00
C SER A 45 -17.25 -0.62 6.50
N PRO A 46 -18.32 -1.40 6.72
CA PRO A 46 -19.51 -0.91 7.41
C PRO A 46 -19.24 -0.39 8.83
N MET A 47 -18.17 -0.86 9.49
CA MET A 47 -17.86 -0.55 10.88
C MET A 47 -16.90 0.63 11.05
N SER A 48 -15.96 0.83 10.12
CA SER A 48 -14.92 1.86 10.27
C SER A 48 -14.24 2.22 8.95
N THR A 49 -13.74 3.45 8.89
CA THR A 49 -12.75 3.90 7.90
C THR A 49 -11.35 3.52 8.38
N ARG A 50 -10.49 3.14 7.44
CA ARG A 50 -9.09 2.77 7.64
C ARG A 50 -8.23 3.52 6.63
N GLU A 51 -7.06 3.94 7.05
CA GLU A 51 -6.02 4.47 6.17
C GLU A 51 -4.88 3.47 6.11
N ILE A 52 -4.65 2.89 4.95
CA ILE A 52 -3.61 1.89 4.71
C ILE A 52 -2.48 2.54 3.94
N THR A 53 -1.27 2.41 4.45
CA THR A 53 -0.05 2.82 3.77
C THR A 53 0.76 1.58 3.42
N LEU A 54 1.21 1.46 2.17
CA LEU A 54 2.09 0.37 1.72
C LEU A 54 3.35 0.98 1.13
N THR A 55 4.50 0.45 1.52
CA THR A 55 5.79 0.84 0.99
C THR A 55 6.39 -0.31 0.20
N VAL A 56 6.84 -0.03 -1.02
CA VAL A 56 7.57 -0.98 -1.87
C VAL A 56 8.97 -0.43 -2.08
N ASP A 57 9.96 -1.01 -1.39
CA ASP A 57 11.37 -0.62 -1.49
C ASP A 57 12.05 -1.43 -2.61
N PHE A 58 12.49 -0.73 -3.66
CA PHE A 58 13.14 -1.35 -4.82
C PHE A 58 14.64 -1.58 -4.62
N ILE A 59 15.27 -0.94 -3.64
CA ILE A 59 16.68 -1.15 -3.28
C ILE A 59 16.80 -2.41 -2.45
N GLU A 60 16.05 -2.47 -1.34
CA GLU A 60 16.05 -3.59 -0.41
C GLU A 60 15.20 -4.77 -0.89
N LYS A 61 14.35 -4.55 -1.91
CA LYS A 61 13.38 -5.53 -2.42
C LYS A 61 12.45 -6.04 -1.32
N LYS A 62 11.97 -5.11 -0.51
CA LYS A 62 11.09 -5.38 0.63
C LYS A 62 9.78 -4.62 0.47
N VAL A 63 8.75 -5.17 1.09
CA VAL A 63 7.46 -4.49 1.21
C VAL A 63 7.08 -4.44 2.68
N SER A 64 6.44 -3.34 3.06
CA SER A 64 5.90 -3.13 4.40
C SER A 64 4.61 -2.33 4.29
N GLY A 65 3.86 -2.27 5.38
CA GLY A 65 2.70 -1.43 5.44
C GLY A 65 2.28 -1.13 6.85
N ASP A 66 1.45 -0.10 6.93
CA ASP A 66 0.92 0.47 8.15
C ASP A 66 -0.57 0.68 7.95
N ILE A 67 -1.33 0.61 9.04
CA ILE A 67 -2.74 0.92 9.03
C ILE A 67 -3.13 1.80 10.20
N ILE A 68 -3.86 2.87 9.91
CA ILE A 68 -4.55 3.66 10.91
C ILE A 68 -6.00 3.17 10.97
N ALA A 69 -6.40 2.68 12.14
CA ALA A 69 -7.75 2.19 12.40
C ALA A 69 -8.12 2.48 13.85
N PHE A 70 -9.41 2.74 14.12
CA PHE A 70 -9.91 2.94 15.49
C PHE A 70 -9.20 4.04 16.32
N GLY A 71 -8.52 4.98 15.66
CA GLY A 71 -7.78 6.07 16.30
C GLY A 71 -6.30 5.79 16.58
N ASP A 72 -5.81 4.59 16.27
CA ASP A 72 -4.44 4.14 16.52
C ASP A 72 -3.71 3.73 15.23
N TRP A 73 -2.40 3.63 15.32
CA TRP A 73 -1.49 3.13 14.28
C TRP A 73 -1.10 1.68 14.58
N TYR A 74 -1.25 0.80 13.60
CA TYR A 74 -0.79 -0.59 13.65
C TYR A 74 0.12 -0.93 12.47
N ASP A 75 1.11 -1.77 12.72
CA ASP A 75 1.92 -2.37 11.65
C ASP A 75 1.08 -3.44 10.93
N LEU A 76 1.14 -3.47 9.61
CA LEU A 76 0.56 -4.56 8.83
C LEU A 76 1.52 -5.73 8.75
N ASP A 77 0.99 -6.94 8.92
CA ASP A 77 1.75 -8.14 8.63
C ASP A 77 2.05 -8.28 7.13
N ILE A 78 3.08 -9.05 6.82
CA ILE A 78 3.58 -9.20 5.45
C ILE A 78 2.58 -9.91 4.52
N GLU A 79 1.69 -10.76 5.04
CA GLU A 79 0.69 -11.47 4.25
C GLU A 79 -0.40 -10.49 3.79
N SER A 80 -0.89 -9.63 4.69
CA SER A 80 -1.84 -8.56 4.40
C SER A 80 -1.29 -7.54 3.39
N VAL A 81 -0.02 -7.14 3.56
CA VAL A 81 0.67 -6.27 2.59
C VAL A 81 0.72 -6.93 1.21
N ASN A 82 1.11 -8.21 1.15
CA ASN A 82 1.19 -8.95 -0.11
C ASN A 82 -0.18 -9.16 -0.76
N GLU A 83 -1.24 -9.40 0.02
CA GLU A 83 -2.61 -9.54 -0.49
C GLU A 83 -3.01 -8.28 -1.28
N ILE A 84 -2.85 -7.10 -0.67
CA ILE A 84 -3.21 -5.84 -1.32
C ILE A 84 -2.32 -5.56 -2.53
N LEU A 85 -0.99 -5.72 -2.41
CA LEU A 85 -0.07 -5.46 -3.52
C LEU A 85 -0.28 -6.41 -4.70
N LYS A 86 -0.57 -7.68 -4.46
CA LYS A 86 -0.92 -8.65 -5.52
C LYS A 86 -2.21 -8.27 -6.22
N GLN A 87 -3.20 -7.78 -5.47
CA GLN A 87 -4.43 -7.26 -6.06
C GLN A 87 -4.16 -6.03 -6.93
N LEU A 88 -3.41 -5.04 -6.42
CA LEU A 88 -3.01 -3.85 -7.17
C LEU A 88 -2.28 -4.21 -8.47
N LYS A 89 -1.36 -5.18 -8.41
CA LYS A 89 -0.64 -5.71 -9.57
C LYS A 89 -1.59 -6.34 -10.59
N LYS A 90 -2.52 -7.18 -10.13
CA LYS A 90 -3.53 -7.83 -10.98
C LYS A 90 -4.46 -6.82 -11.67
N GLU A 91 -4.79 -5.73 -10.99
CA GLU A 91 -5.65 -4.64 -11.52
C GLU A 91 -4.88 -3.57 -12.31
N GLY A 92 -3.56 -3.75 -12.51
CA GLY A 92 -2.71 -2.79 -13.23
C GLY A 92 -2.60 -1.43 -12.54
N GLN A 93 -2.68 -1.42 -11.20
CA GLN A 93 -2.64 -0.21 -10.36
C GLN A 93 -1.28 -0.02 -9.65
N THR A 94 -0.28 -0.86 -9.94
CA THR A 94 1.09 -0.63 -9.48
C THR A 94 1.76 0.44 -10.35
N LEU A 95 2.43 1.40 -9.73
CA LEU A 95 3.15 2.45 -10.46
C LEU A 95 4.31 1.89 -11.28
N ARG A 96 5.07 0.95 -10.70
CA ARG A 96 6.20 0.28 -11.32
C ARG A 96 6.08 -1.24 -11.19
N THR A 97 6.83 -1.97 -12.00
CA THR A 97 6.82 -3.44 -11.96
C THR A 97 7.50 -3.96 -10.69
N ILE A 98 6.74 -4.73 -9.89
CA ILE A 98 7.24 -5.35 -8.65
C ILE A 98 7.44 -6.86 -8.91
N ASN A 99 8.70 -7.31 -8.88
CA ASN A 99 9.11 -8.68 -9.22
C ASN A 99 9.45 -9.55 -8.00
N PHE A 100 9.30 -9.02 -6.79
CA PHE A 100 9.69 -9.65 -5.52
C PHE A 100 8.51 -9.83 -4.55
N ILE A 101 7.29 -9.91 -5.12
CA ILE A 101 6.02 -10.18 -4.43
C ILE A 101 5.20 -11.23 -5.18
#